data_AF-A0A2N2D126-F1
#
_entry.id   AF-A0A2N2D126-F1
#
_cell.length_a   1.000
_cell.length_b   1.000
_cell.length_c   1.000
_cell.angle_alpha   90.00
_cell.angle_beta   90.00
_cell.angle_gamma   90.00
#
_symmetry.space_group_name_H-M   'P 1'
#
loop_
_entity.id
_entity.type
_entity.pdbx_description
1 polymer ?
#
loop_
_entity_poly.entity_id
_entity_poly.type
_entity_poly.pdbx_seq_one_letter_code
_entity_poly.pdbx_strand_id
1 'polypeptide(L)'
;MTLVIPTGLNFGSLSPRRFTRRIIIHHSASPDVSADTIHGWHLQREWSGIGYHFVIRQDGSIESGRPVDMIGAHAGSQVNGDSIGICLTGNFMEYGPTDQQIQSLIQLMRYLRELYQAKLEVLQHKNVASTECPGDLFPWLEFNQALYGPSGHDNEGGNIMEPWKNELVAQAMDKKLISQPHDPNEPSPKWFVLAVGLKILQEVEKRGEKS
;
A
#
# COMPACT_ATOMS: atom_id res chain seq x y z
N MET A 1 14.88 -8.38 10.47
CA MET A 1 15.96 -7.69 9.75
C MET A 1 15.70 -7.91 8.27
N THR A 2 15.40 -6.86 7.52
CA THR A 2 15.13 -6.96 6.08
C THR A 2 16.46 -7.10 5.34
N LEU A 3 16.68 -8.22 4.65
CA LEU A 3 17.89 -8.44 3.86
C LEU A 3 17.67 -7.87 2.46
N VAL A 4 18.35 -6.75 2.15
CA VAL A 4 18.43 -6.23 0.78
C VAL A 4 19.65 -6.84 0.11
N ILE A 5 19.44 -7.49 -1.04
CA ILE A 5 20.47 -8.11 -1.86
C ILE A 5 21.15 -7.03 -2.72
N PRO A 6 22.43 -6.73 -2.49
CA PRO A 6 23.15 -5.77 -3.32
C PRO A 6 23.37 -6.34 -4.73
N THR A 7 23.08 -5.54 -5.75
CA THR A 7 23.14 -5.98 -7.16
C THR A 7 24.45 -5.62 -7.87
N GLY A 8 25.23 -4.67 -7.34
CA GLY A 8 26.50 -4.25 -7.95
C GLY A 8 26.35 -3.60 -9.34
N LEU A 9 25.17 -3.06 -9.65
CA LEU A 9 24.88 -2.45 -10.95
C LEU A 9 25.72 -1.21 -11.22
N ASN A 10 26.16 -1.05 -12.47
CA ASN A 10 26.89 0.12 -12.92
C ASN A 10 25.92 1.17 -13.50
N PHE A 11 25.94 2.37 -12.94
CA PHE A 11 25.06 3.46 -13.38
C PHE A 11 25.81 4.47 -14.22
N GLY A 12 25.09 5.12 -15.14
CA GLY A 12 25.52 6.40 -15.71
C GLY A 12 25.46 7.53 -14.66
N SER A 13 25.52 8.79 -15.10
CA SER A 13 25.45 9.94 -14.20
C SER A 13 24.16 9.94 -13.35
N LEU A 14 24.31 10.11 -12.04
CA LEU A 14 23.24 10.21 -11.06
C LEU A 14 23.33 11.53 -10.30
N SER A 15 22.18 12.02 -9.84
CA SER A 15 22.10 13.21 -8.99
C SER A 15 21.61 12.81 -7.60
N PRO A 16 22.21 13.32 -6.51
CA PRO A 16 21.76 13.04 -5.16
C PRO A 16 20.39 13.66 -4.89
N ARG A 17 19.56 12.97 -4.10
CA ARG A 17 18.25 13.42 -3.66
C ARG A 17 18.39 14.21 -2.36
N ARG A 18 17.87 15.44 -2.32
CA ARG A 18 18.07 16.35 -1.17
C ARG A 18 17.24 15.99 0.06
N PHE A 19 16.04 15.44 -0.14
CA PHE A 19 15.14 15.01 0.92
C PHE A 19 14.22 13.90 0.40
N THR A 20 13.66 13.10 1.31
CA THR A 20 12.71 12.04 0.96
C THR A 20 11.40 12.28 1.69
N ARG A 21 10.31 12.39 0.94
CA ARG A 21 8.96 12.64 1.48
C ARG A 21 8.00 11.50 1.22
N ARG A 22 8.25 10.71 0.17
CA ARG A 22 7.28 9.72 -0.28
C ARG A 22 7.94 8.46 -0.83
N ILE A 23 7.15 7.40 -0.87
CA ILE A 23 7.45 6.13 -1.51
C ILE A 23 6.37 5.90 -2.56
N ILE A 24 6.78 5.49 -3.76
CA ILE A 24 5.87 5.22 -4.87
C ILE A 24 5.97 3.74 -5.22
N ILE A 25 4.83 3.05 -5.18
CA ILE A 25 4.71 1.62 -5.46
C ILE A 25 4.43 1.40 -6.94
N HIS A 26 5.19 0.47 -7.53
CA HIS A 26 5.12 0.08 -8.93
C HIS A 26 4.96 -1.44 -9.09
N HIS A 27 4.43 -1.84 -10.23
CA HIS A 27 4.69 -3.16 -10.79
C HIS A 27 5.69 -3.07 -11.96
N SER A 28 6.22 -4.19 -12.44
CA SER A 28 7.09 -4.20 -13.62
C SER A 28 6.33 -4.30 -14.94
N ALA A 29 5.03 -4.65 -14.91
CA ALA A 29 4.22 -4.99 -16.08
C ALA A 29 4.86 -6.10 -16.93
N SER A 30 5.49 -7.07 -16.26
CA SER A 30 6.23 -8.16 -16.88
C SER A 30 6.05 -9.44 -16.05
N PRO A 31 6.51 -10.60 -16.56
CA PRO A 31 6.81 -11.74 -15.70
C PRO A 31 7.85 -11.38 -14.62
N ASP A 32 8.09 -12.34 -13.74
CA ASP A 32 9.09 -12.24 -12.69
C ASP A 32 10.52 -12.06 -13.29
N VAL A 33 11.12 -10.88 -13.12
CA VAL A 33 12.49 -10.54 -13.61
C VAL A 33 13.38 -9.87 -12.55
N SER A 34 14.70 -10.06 -12.64
CA SER A 34 15.65 -9.42 -11.72
C SER A 34 15.77 -7.91 -11.93
N ALA A 35 16.29 -7.20 -10.93
CA ALA A 35 16.70 -5.81 -11.02
C ALA A 35 17.76 -5.59 -12.11
N ASP A 36 18.66 -6.55 -12.33
CA ASP A 36 19.64 -6.52 -13.43
C ASP A 36 18.95 -6.54 -14.81
N THR A 37 17.91 -7.35 -14.96
CA THR A 37 17.10 -7.38 -16.18
C THR A 37 16.41 -6.04 -16.43
N ILE A 38 15.76 -5.47 -15.40
CA ILE A 38 15.12 -4.15 -15.50
C ILE A 38 16.16 -3.06 -15.76
N HIS A 39 17.35 -3.17 -15.18
CA HIS A 39 18.47 -2.27 -15.43
C HIS A 39 18.87 -2.27 -16.90
N GLY A 40 19.05 -3.45 -17.50
CA GLY A 40 19.30 -3.61 -18.93
C GLY A 40 18.22 -2.97 -19.81
N TRP A 41 16.94 -3.15 -19.48
CA TRP A 41 15.84 -2.50 -20.21
C TRP A 41 15.88 -0.97 -20.13
N HIS A 42 16.21 -0.41 -18.96
CA HIS A 42 16.28 1.03 -18.78
C HIS A 42 17.53 1.64 -19.45
N LEU A 43 18.66 0.92 -19.48
CA LEU A 43 19.82 1.31 -20.29
C LEU A 43 19.49 1.37 -21.79
N GLN A 44 18.71 0.41 -22.30
CA GLN A 44 18.24 0.43 -23.70
C GLN A 44 17.32 1.62 -24.01
N ARG A 45 16.74 2.25 -22.98
CA ARG A 45 15.96 3.49 -23.06
C ARG A 45 16.81 4.74 -22.81
N GLU A 46 18.13 4.61 -22.82
CA GLU A 46 19.11 5.68 -22.59
C GLU A 46 19.02 6.31 -21.19
N TRP A 47 18.48 5.59 -20.20
CA TRP A 47 18.51 6.03 -18.81
C TRP A 47 19.85 5.67 -18.18
N SER A 48 20.22 6.27 -17.05
CA SER A 48 21.43 5.92 -16.30
C SER A 48 21.42 4.51 -15.68
N GLY A 49 20.42 3.67 -15.99
CA GLY A 49 20.15 2.37 -15.38
C GLY A 49 18.75 2.28 -14.79
N ILE A 50 18.49 1.19 -14.05
CA ILE A 50 17.20 0.97 -13.35
C ILE A 50 16.72 2.24 -12.61
N GLY A 51 15.42 2.51 -12.75
CA GLY A 51 14.80 3.74 -12.25
C GLY A 51 14.28 3.62 -10.82
N TYR A 52 14.03 2.39 -10.37
CA TYR A 52 13.58 2.05 -9.03
C TYR A 52 14.76 1.89 -8.07
N HIS A 53 14.54 2.14 -6.79
CA HIS A 53 15.55 1.97 -5.75
C HIS A 53 15.55 0.55 -5.18
N PHE A 54 14.39 -0.12 -5.23
CA PHE A 54 14.24 -1.50 -4.79
C PHE A 54 13.35 -2.27 -5.77
N VAL A 55 13.68 -3.55 -5.97
CA VAL A 55 12.89 -4.51 -6.72
C VAL A 55 12.53 -5.68 -5.82
N ILE A 56 11.27 -6.08 -5.79
CA ILE A 56 10.79 -7.21 -4.98
C ILE A 56 10.33 -8.33 -5.93
N ARG A 57 11.08 -9.43 -5.94
CA ARG A 57 10.84 -10.62 -6.76
C ARG A 57 9.62 -11.41 -6.23
N GLN A 58 9.03 -12.29 -7.03
CA GLN A 58 7.86 -13.09 -6.60
C GLN A 58 8.12 -14.00 -5.38
N ASP A 59 9.37 -14.40 -5.15
CA ASP A 59 9.78 -15.16 -3.96
C ASP A 59 9.94 -14.28 -2.70
N GLY A 60 9.74 -12.96 -2.81
CA GLY A 60 9.90 -11.98 -1.73
C GLY A 60 11.32 -11.43 -1.59
N SER A 61 12.30 -11.90 -2.36
CA SER A 61 13.65 -11.33 -2.31
C SER A 61 13.63 -9.85 -2.74
N ILE A 62 14.39 -9.02 -2.01
CA ILE A 62 14.48 -7.58 -2.23
C ILE A 62 15.86 -7.28 -2.80
N GLU A 63 15.92 -6.86 -4.05
CA GLU A 63 17.15 -6.49 -4.74
C GLU A 63 17.33 -4.97 -4.74
N SER A 64 18.55 -4.50 -4.48
CA SER A 64 18.88 -3.08 -4.59
C SER A 64 18.85 -2.66 -6.07
N GLY A 65 18.13 -1.58 -6.37
CA GLY A 65 18.19 -0.92 -7.66
C GLY A 65 19.16 0.26 -7.61
N ARG A 66 18.65 1.42 -8.00
CA ARG A 66 19.35 2.69 -7.89
C ARG A 66 19.72 2.99 -6.42
N PRO A 67 20.92 3.55 -6.14
CA PRO A 67 21.29 3.93 -4.77
C PRO A 67 20.21 4.77 -4.10
N VAL A 68 19.87 4.41 -2.86
CA VAL A 68 18.66 4.91 -2.18
C VAL A 68 18.66 6.42 -1.96
N ASP A 69 19.84 7.05 -1.94
CA ASP A 69 20.08 8.49 -1.77
C ASP A 69 20.12 9.26 -3.10
N MET A 70 19.98 8.60 -4.25
CA MET A 70 19.99 9.24 -5.57
C MET A 70 18.57 9.50 -6.08
N ILE A 71 18.42 10.41 -7.04
CA ILE A 71 17.15 10.67 -7.71
C ILE A 71 16.79 9.49 -8.62
N GLY A 72 15.58 8.96 -8.43
CA GLY A 72 14.98 7.89 -9.23
C GLY A 72 14.59 8.31 -10.65
N ALA A 73 14.21 7.33 -11.45
CA ALA A 73 13.61 7.53 -12.77
C ALA A 73 12.37 6.64 -12.92
N HIS A 74 11.32 6.90 -12.15
CA HIS A 74 10.19 5.97 -12.04
C HIS A 74 8.80 6.61 -12.10
N ALA A 75 8.63 7.89 -11.76
CA ALA A 75 7.31 8.54 -11.66
C ALA A 75 7.27 9.97 -12.22
N GLY A 76 8.23 10.33 -13.06
CA GLY A 76 8.32 11.66 -13.68
C GLY A 76 9.04 12.71 -12.83
N SER A 77 9.43 13.81 -13.48
CA SER A 77 10.31 14.84 -12.90
C SER A 77 9.75 15.53 -11.66
N GLN A 78 8.42 15.61 -11.54
CA GLN A 78 7.75 16.30 -10.44
C GLN A 78 7.92 15.62 -9.08
N VAL A 79 8.02 14.28 -9.07
CA VAL A 79 8.07 13.49 -7.83
C VAL A 79 9.32 12.62 -7.69
N ASN A 80 10.08 12.35 -8.77
CA ASN A 80 11.35 11.61 -8.64
C ASN A 80 12.35 12.29 -7.69
N GLY A 81 12.31 13.63 -7.60
CA GLY A 81 13.23 14.43 -6.78
C GLY A 81 13.02 14.32 -5.27
N ASP A 82 11.93 13.71 -4.80
CA ASP A 82 11.64 13.54 -3.36
C ASP A 82 11.08 12.15 -2.99
N SER A 83 11.18 11.17 -3.89
CA SER A 83 10.56 9.87 -3.72
C SER A 83 11.50 8.68 -3.86
N ILE A 84 11.11 7.58 -3.20
CA ILE A 84 11.68 6.25 -3.39
C ILE A 84 10.71 5.40 -4.21
N GLY A 85 11.09 5.00 -5.42
CA GLY A 85 10.38 3.97 -6.19
C GLY A 85 10.70 2.55 -5.73
N ILE A 86 9.67 1.78 -5.41
CA ILE A 86 9.73 0.33 -5.14
C ILE A 86 8.92 -0.38 -6.22
N CYS A 87 9.54 -1.32 -6.93
CA CYS A 87 8.89 -2.11 -7.97
C CYS A 87 8.71 -3.56 -7.50
N LEU A 88 7.50 -4.09 -7.55
CA LEU A 88 7.27 -5.53 -7.41
C LEU A 88 7.20 -6.12 -8.81
N THR A 89 7.89 -7.23 -9.05
CA THR A 89 7.89 -7.87 -10.36
C THR A 89 6.59 -8.64 -10.58
N GLY A 90 5.97 -8.39 -11.73
CA GLY A 90 4.67 -8.95 -12.07
C GLY A 90 3.83 -8.01 -12.92
N ASN A 91 2.76 -8.55 -13.49
CA ASN A 91 1.72 -7.77 -14.13
C ASN A 91 0.44 -7.82 -13.29
N PHE A 92 0.28 -6.86 -12.39
CA PHE A 92 -0.91 -6.81 -11.53
C PHE A 92 -2.16 -6.23 -12.19
N MET A 93 -2.18 -6.13 -13.53
CA MET A 93 -3.44 -6.10 -14.28
C MET A 93 -4.00 -7.51 -14.54
N GLU A 94 -3.16 -8.55 -14.47
CA GLU A 94 -3.51 -9.92 -14.82
C GLU A 94 -3.62 -10.85 -13.61
N TYR A 95 -2.75 -10.69 -12.60
CA TYR A 95 -2.75 -11.48 -11.37
C TYR A 95 -2.26 -10.66 -10.17
N GLY A 96 -2.66 -11.03 -8.95
CA GLY A 96 -2.19 -10.32 -7.74
C GLY A 96 -0.72 -10.62 -7.40
N PRO A 97 -0.05 -9.75 -6.63
CA PRO A 97 1.27 -10.06 -6.07
C PRO A 97 1.21 -11.28 -5.14
N THR A 98 2.35 -11.93 -4.92
CA THR A 98 2.45 -13.04 -3.96
C THR A 98 2.41 -12.54 -2.52
N ASP A 99 2.04 -13.41 -1.58
CA ASP A 99 2.08 -13.09 -0.15
C ASP A 99 3.49 -12.71 0.30
N GLN A 100 4.51 -13.38 -0.25
CA GLN A 100 5.93 -13.10 0.03
C GLN A 100 6.32 -11.70 -0.45
N GLN A 101 5.82 -11.26 -1.61
CA GLN A 101 6.03 -9.90 -2.09
C GLN A 101 5.41 -8.85 -1.15
N ILE A 102 4.16 -9.08 -0.71
CA ILE A 102 3.46 -8.16 0.19
C ILE A 102 4.16 -8.09 1.56
N GLN A 103 4.55 -9.24 2.13
CA GLN A 103 5.29 -9.28 3.39
C GLN A 103 6.63 -8.54 3.30
N SER A 104 7.36 -8.74 2.21
CA SER A 104 8.67 -8.11 1.97
C SER A 104 8.53 -6.61 1.75
N LEU A 105 7.48 -6.19 1.04
CA LEU A 105 7.14 -4.78 0.89
C LEU A 105 6.87 -4.15 2.26
N ILE A 106 6.02 -4.73 3.10
CA ILE A 106 5.72 -4.19 4.44
C ILE A 106 6.99 -4.05 5.29
N GLN A 107 7.86 -5.06 5.28
CA GLN A 107 9.12 -5.02 6.02
C GLN A 107 10.05 -3.92 5.50
N LEU A 108 10.20 -3.80 4.18
CA LEU A 108 10.98 -2.73 3.56
C LEU A 108 10.44 -1.34 3.90
N MET A 109 9.12 -1.17 3.87
CA MET A 109 8.45 0.09 4.23
C MET A 109 8.71 0.49 5.68
N ARG A 110 8.67 -0.45 6.62
CA ARG A 110 9.00 -0.21 8.03
C ARG A 110 10.46 0.23 8.18
N TYR A 111 11.38 -0.50 7.55
CA TYR A 111 12.81 -0.15 7.54
C TYR A 111 13.05 1.26 6.98
N LEU A 112 12.43 1.62 5.85
CA LEU A 112 12.63 2.94 5.25
C LEU A 112 12.07 4.06 6.14
N ARG A 113 10.95 3.84 6.83
CA ARG A 113 10.39 4.82 7.78
C ARG A 113 11.31 5.06 8.98
N GLU A 114 11.90 3.99 9.51
CA GLU A 114 12.90 4.08 10.58
C GLU A 114 14.14 4.83 10.08
N LEU A 115 14.66 4.47 8.89
CA LEU A 115 15.86 5.07 8.31
C LEU A 115 15.72 6.58 8.09
N TYR A 116 14.59 7.02 7.53
CA TYR A 116 14.38 8.43 7.21
C TYR A 116 13.81 9.26 8.38
N GLN A 117 13.43 8.62 9.50
CA GLN A 117 12.84 9.28 10.69
C GLN A 117 11.70 10.26 10.33
N ALA A 118 10.98 9.96 9.26
CA ALA A 118 9.98 10.85 8.67
C ALA A 118 8.72 10.06 8.31
N LYS A 119 7.56 10.74 8.37
CA LYS A 119 6.30 10.21 7.86
C LYS A 119 6.36 10.20 6.34
N LEU A 120 6.87 9.09 5.78
CA LEU A 120 6.89 8.87 4.34
C LEU A 120 5.48 8.56 3.84
N GLU A 121 4.97 9.43 2.98
CA GLU A 121 3.73 9.22 2.25
C GLU A 121 3.88 8.02 1.30
N VAL A 122 2.85 7.18 1.18
CA VAL A 122 2.90 5.97 0.33
C VAL A 122 1.85 6.10 -0.74
N LEU A 123 2.28 6.12 -2.00
CA LEU A 123 1.43 6.41 -3.14
C LEU A 123 1.52 5.30 -4.19
N GLN A 124 0.44 5.09 -4.92
CA GLN A 124 0.47 4.32 -6.17
C GLN A 124 1.02 5.19 -7.29
N HIS A 125 1.70 4.60 -8.27
CA HIS A 125 2.17 5.35 -9.43
C HIS A 125 1.01 6.07 -10.16
N LYS A 126 -0.16 5.43 -10.28
CA LYS A 126 -1.37 6.04 -10.85
C LYS A 126 -1.90 7.27 -10.10
N ASN A 127 -1.47 7.52 -8.86
CA ASN A 127 -1.83 8.74 -8.13
C ASN A 127 -0.95 9.95 -8.49
N VAL A 128 0.16 9.74 -9.20
CA VAL A 128 1.13 10.80 -9.53
C VAL A 128 1.45 10.90 -11.03
N ALA A 129 1.01 9.93 -11.83
CA ALA A 129 1.17 9.91 -13.28
C ALA A 129 -0.02 9.22 -13.95
N SER A 130 -0.22 9.49 -15.24
CA SER A 130 -1.24 8.83 -16.06
C SER A 130 -0.80 7.42 -16.46
N THR A 131 -1.10 6.43 -15.63
CA THR A 131 -0.71 5.02 -15.80
C THR A 131 -1.65 4.10 -15.01
N GLU A 132 -1.74 2.82 -15.38
CA GLU A 132 -2.45 1.79 -14.62
C GLU A 132 -1.61 1.24 -13.45
N CYS A 133 -0.31 1.52 -13.41
CA CYS A 133 0.62 1.03 -12.39
C CYS A 133 0.23 1.49 -10.97
N PRO A 134 0.27 0.61 -9.94
CA PRO A 134 0.84 -0.73 -9.89
C PRO A 134 -0.11 -1.85 -10.35
N GLY A 135 -1.23 -1.53 -10.97
CA GLY A 135 -2.23 -2.48 -11.46
C GLY A 135 -3.42 -2.66 -10.53
N ASP A 136 -4.56 -3.03 -11.10
CA ASP A 136 -5.84 -3.10 -10.39
C ASP A 136 -5.95 -4.25 -9.39
N LEU A 137 -5.14 -5.31 -9.56
CA LEU A 137 -5.07 -6.45 -8.64
C LEU A 137 -4.01 -6.28 -7.55
N PHE A 138 -3.34 -5.12 -7.48
CA PHE A 138 -2.52 -4.80 -6.31
C PHE A 138 -3.43 -4.56 -5.10
N PRO A 139 -3.25 -5.28 -3.97
CA PRO A 139 -4.15 -5.24 -2.82
C PRO A 139 -3.89 -4.00 -1.95
N TRP A 140 -4.22 -2.81 -2.47
CA TRP A 140 -3.85 -1.53 -1.86
C TRP A 140 -4.46 -1.33 -0.46
N LEU A 141 -5.71 -1.78 -0.25
CA LEU A 141 -6.40 -1.63 1.01
C LEU A 141 -5.77 -2.52 2.09
N GLU A 142 -5.59 -3.79 1.78
CA GLU A 142 -5.01 -4.81 2.66
C GLU A 142 -3.55 -4.47 2.98
N PHE A 143 -2.78 -4.04 1.97
CA PHE A 143 -1.41 -3.58 2.15
C PHE A 143 -1.34 -2.40 3.12
N ASN A 144 -2.19 -1.38 2.95
CA ASN A 144 -2.20 -0.23 3.85
C ASN A 144 -2.61 -0.65 5.27
N GLN A 145 -3.67 -1.46 5.43
CA GLN A 145 -4.07 -1.99 6.73
C GLN A 145 -2.93 -2.76 7.42
N ALA A 146 -2.17 -3.55 6.69
CA ALA A 146 -1.04 -4.30 7.25
C ALA A 146 0.19 -3.42 7.58
N LEU A 147 0.46 -2.39 6.75
CA LEU A 147 1.56 -1.46 6.96
C LEU A 147 1.34 -0.55 8.17
N TYR A 148 0.12 -0.04 8.31
CA TYR A 148 -0.27 0.93 9.32
C TYR A 148 -0.95 0.30 10.54
N GLY A 149 -1.24 -1.01 10.49
CA GLY A 149 -2.17 -1.65 11.41
C GLY A 149 -3.60 -1.09 11.26
N PRO A 150 -4.53 -1.49 12.12
CA PRO A 150 -5.85 -0.84 12.26
C PRO A 150 -5.79 0.65 12.66
N SER A 151 -4.61 1.27 12.73
CA SER A 151 -4.38 2.62 13.24
C SER A 151 -3.09 3.25 12.69
N GLY A 152 -3.10 3.64 11.42
CA GLY A 152 -2.11 4.60 10.90
C GLY A 152 -2.72 5.66 10.00
N HIS A 153 -3.93 6.08 10.35
CA HIS A 153 -4.32 7.47 10.20
C HIS A 153 -3.98 8.20 11.50
N ASP A 154 -2.73 8.60 11.66
CA ASP A 154 -2.41 9.62 12.66
C ASP A 154 -2.92 10.98 12.15
N ASN A 155 -4.13 11.27 12.61
CA ASN A 155 -4.57 12.49 13.26
C ASN A 155 -4.69 13.77 12.42
N GLU A 156 -5.92 14.03 11.96
CA GLU A 156 -6.75 14.91 12.79
C GLU A 156 -7.41 14.03 13.88
N GLY A 157 -7.04 14.23 15.15
CA GLY A 157 -7.67 13.59 16.32
C GLY A 157 -7.14 12.18 16.68
N GLY A 158 -6.38 12.10 17.78
CA GLY A 158 -5.90 10.84 18.36
C GLY A 158 -7.01 9.84 18.67
N ASN A 159 -6.70 8.54 18.66
CA ASN A 159 -7.65 7.51 19.05
C ASN A 159 -7.04 6.54 20.07
N ILE A 160 -7.15 6.98 21.33
CA ILE A 160 -7.53 6.09 22.41
C ILE A 160 -8.90 5.53 22.00
N MET A 161 -9.02 4.20 21.84
CA MET A 161 -10.26 3.51 21.48
C MET A 161 -11.50 4.21 22.05
N GLU A 162 -12.21 4.94 21.18
CA GLU A 162 -13.32 5.79 21.58
C GLU A 162 -14.38 5.00 22.38
N PRO A 163 -14.65 5.33 23.65
CA PRO A 163 -15.53 4.56 24.54
C PRO A 163 -16.93 4.32 23.96
N TRP A 164 -17.43 5.24 23.13
CA TRP A 164 -18.76 5.15 22.52
C TRP A 164 -18.91 3.96 21.57
N LYS A 165 -17.82 3.46 20.96
CA LYS A 165 -17.89 2.29 20.08
C LYS A 165 -18.17 1.00 20.86
N ASN A 166 -17.56 0.85 22.03
CA ASN A 166 -17.84 -0.26 22.93
C ASN A 166 -19.26 -0.18 23.48
N GLU A 167 -19.70 1.04 23.81
CA GLU A 167 -21.05 1.28 24.28
C GLU A 167 -22.09 0.93 23.21
N LEU A 168 -21.82 1.27 21.94
CA LEU A 168 -22.69 0.92 20.82
C LEU A 168 -22.78 -0.60 20.61
N VAL A 169 -21.66 -1.33 20.69
CA VAL A 169 -21.66 -2.80 20.60
C VAL A 169 -22.42 -3.41 21.79
N ALA A 170 -22.24 -2.88 22.99
CA ALA A 170 -22.97 -3.33 24.18
C ALA A 170 -24.48 -3.09 24.06
N GLN A 171 -24.90 -1.91 23.61
CA GLN A 171 -26.31 -1.60 23.35
C GLN A 171 -26.90 -2.49 22.24
N ALA A 172 -26.13 -2.78 21.18
CA ALA A 172 -26.57 -3.65 20.10
C ALA A 172 -26.75 -5.11 20.57
N MET A 173 -25.89 -5.60 21.46
CA MET A 173 -26.04 -6.91 22.11
C MET A 173 -27.27 -6.95 23.04
N ASP A 174 -27.46 -5.92 23.87
CA ASP A 174 -28.61 -5.81 24.78
C ASP A 174 -29.94 -5.81 24.00
N LYS A 175 -30.00 -5.05 22.90
CA LYS A 175 -31.15 -5.01 21.99
C LYS A 175 -31.27 -6.23 21.08
N LYS A 176 -30.36 -7.21 21.18
CA LYS A 176 -30.30 -8.42 20.34
C LYS A 176 -30.25 -8.11 18.84
N LEU A 177 -29.65 -6.98 18.46
CA LEU A 177 -29.40 -6.61 17.07
C LEU A 177 -28.27 -7.44 16.45
N ILE A 178 -27.33 -7.87 17.28
CA ILE A 178 -26.21 -8.75 16.95
C ILE A 178 -26.19 -9.92 17.95
N SER A 179 -25.70 -11.08 17.50
CA SER A 179 -25.67 -12.31 18.31
C SER A 179 -24.33 -12.58 18.98
N GLN A 180 -23.29 -11.85 18.60
CA GLN A 180 -21.94 -11.98 19.13
C GLN A 180 -21.24 -10.62 19.11
N PRO A 181 -20.23 -10.40 19.98
CA PRO A 181 -19.46 -9.16 19.94
C PRO A 181 -18.72 -9.05 18.61
N HIS A 182 -18.82 -7.87 18.00
CA HIS A 182 -18.12 -7.51 16.77
C HIS A 182 -17.03 -6.49 17.11
N ASP A 183 -15.91 -6.52 16.37
CA ASP A 183 -14.94 -5.43 16.43
C ASP A 183 -15.55 -4.20 15.73
N PRO A 184 -15.79 -3.09 16.45
CA PRO A 184 -16.41 -1.90 15.87
C PRO A 184 -15.49 -1.13 14.90
N ASN A 185 -14.23 -1.54 14.76
CA ASN A 185 -13.29 -0.96 13.80
C ASN A 185 -13.16 -1.81 12.52
N GLU A 186 -13.76 -3.00 12.48
CA GLU A 186 -13.80 -3.82 11.27
C GLU A 186 -14.85 -3.28 10.28
N PRO A 187 -14.48 -3.08 8.99
CA PRO A 187 -15.42 -2.65 7.98
C PRO A 187 -16.46 -3.75 7.69
N SER A 188 -17.75 -3.40 7.79
CA SER A 188 -18.84 -4.29 7.32
C SER A 188 -18.91 -4.33 5.78
N PRO A 189 -19.21 -5.48 5.15
CA PRO A 189 -19.52 -5.54 3.73
C PRO A 189 -20.70 -4.64 3.36
N LYS A 190 -20.66 -3.96 2.20
CA LYS A 190 -21.73 -3.03 1.77
C LYS A 190 -23.11 -3.69 1.70
N TRP A 191 -23.19 -4.96 1.27
CA TRP A 191 -24.45 -5.69 1.23
C TRP A 191 -25.06 -5.92 2.62
N PHE A 192 -24.21 -6.07 3.65
CA PHE A 192 -24.66 -6.27 5.03
C PHE A 192 -25.30 -4.99 5.59
N VAL A 193 -24.69 -3.83 5.33
CA VAL A 193 -25.25 -2.53 5.69
C VAL A 193 -26.62 -2.32 5.05
N LEU A 194 -26.76 -2.67 3.77
CA LEU A 194 -28.05 -2.60 3.05
C LEU A 194 -29.10 -3.56 3.62
N ALA A 195 -28.71 -4.79 3.99
CA ALA A 195 -29.62 -5.77 4.59
C ALA A 195 -30.16 -5.31 5.95
N VAL A 196 -29.32 -4.72 6.81
CA VAL A 196 -29.74 -4.15 8.09
C VAL A 196 -30.68 -2.96 7.87
N GLY A 197 -30.34 -2.06 6.94
CA GLY A 197 -31.18 -0.90 6.60
C GLY A 197 -32.59 -1.30 6.13
N LEU A 198 -32.70 -2.28 5.24
CA LEU A 198 -33.99 -2.80 4.76
C LEU A 198 -34.82 -3.43 5.88
N LYS A 199 -34.18 -4.17 6.79
CA LYS A 199 -34.89 -4.82 7.91
C LYS A 199 -35.44 -3.81 8.91
N ILE A 200 -34.73 -2.71 9.16
CA ILE A 200 -35.21 -1.61 9.99
C ILE A 200 -36.41 -0.93 9.35
N LEU A 201 -36.34 -0.62 8.04
CA LEU A 201 -37.47 0.00 7.32
C LEU A 201 -38.74 -0.86 7.40
N GLN A 202 -38.61 -2.18 7.15
CA GLN A 202 -39.74 -3.12 7.25
C GLN A 202 -40.36 -3.17 8.65
N GLU A 203 -39.54 -3.06 9.70
CA GLU A 203 -40.01 -3.10 11.09
C GLU A 203 -40.67 -1.78 11.51
N VAL A 204 -40.19 -0.64 11.00
CA VAL A 204 -40.82 0.67 11.19
C VAL A 204 -42.17 0.75 10.46
N GLU A 205 -42.25 0.27 9.22
CA GLU A 205 -43.50 0.19 8.44
C GLU A 205 -44.57 -0.66 9.17
N LYS A 206 -44.18 -1.85 9.66
CA LYS A 206 -45.07 -2.73 10.45
C LYS A 206 -45.61 -2.09 11.74
N ARG A 207 -44.90 -1.11 12.31
CA ARG A 207 -45.33 -0.37 13.50
C ARG A 207 -46.24 0.80 13.15
N GLY A 208 -46.05 1.41 11.99
CA GLY A 208 -46.92 2.47 11.45
C GLY A 208 -48.31 1.97 11.05
N GLU A 209 -48.45 0.71 10.64
CA GLU A 209 -49.74 0.10 10.28
C GLU A 209 -50.61 -0.33 11.49
N LYS A 210 -50.06 -0.27 12.71
CA LYS A 210 -50.75 -0.66 13.97
C LYS A 210 -51.19 0.53 14.83
N SER A 211 -51.10 1.76 14.32
CA SER A 211 -51.60 2.98 14.97
C SER A 211 -52.89 3.47 14.33
#